data_AF-A0A4R4D6F4-F1
#
_entry.id   AF-A0A4R4D6F4-F1
#
_cell.length_a   1.000
_cell.length_b   1.000
_cell.length_c   1.000
_cell.angle_alpha   90.00
_cell.angle_beta   90.00
_cell.angle_gamma   90.00
#
_symmetry.space_group_name_H-M   'P 1'
#
loop_
_entity.id
_entity.type
_entity.pdbx_description
1 polymer ?
#
loop_
_entity_poly.entity_id
_entity_poly.type
_entity_poly.pdbx_seq_one_letter_code
_entity_poly.pdbx_strand_id
1 'polypeptide(L)'
;MTAPAATDFDDWLLATHAEAGPFTMLFVLVRITETTVEPLRSAYLHVVGDETRWPEMRALFAGAGVAWSGAVFFRAGREGLVEDGTARARLAALMRKLHEDRSLIRDGEFFNADGLRLRLDEVTPH
;
A
#
# COMPACT_ATOMS: atom_id res chain seq x y z
N MET A 1 -1.83 25.26 2.32
CA MET A 1 -3.19 24.84 2.69
C MET A 1 -3.28 23.36 2.33
N THR A 2 -3.26 22.49 3.32
CA THR A 2 -3.37 21.03 3.12
C THR A 2 -4.75 20.71 2.54
N ALA A 3 -4.80 19.99 1.41
CA ALA A 3 -6.07 19.56 0.82
C ALA A 3 -6.81 18.62 1.80
N PRO A 4 -8.15 18.76 1.95
CA PRO A 4 -8.92 17.92 2.85
C PRO A 4 -8.79 16.44 2.46
N ALA A 5 -8.71 15.56 3.45
CA ALA A 5 -8.79 14.12 3.24
C ALA A 5 -10.14 13.79 2.58
N ALA A 6 -10.11 13.11 1.44
CA ALA A 6 -11.31 12.76 0.68
C ALA A 6 -11.57 11.25 0.67
N THR A 7 -10.59 10.46 1.13
CA THR A 7 -10.60 8.99 1.10
C THR A 7 -10.01 8.44 2.40
N ASP A 8 -10.35 7.19 2.74
CA ASP A 8 -9.77 6.50 3.89
C ASP A 8 -8.24 6.39 3.78
N PHE A 9 -7.71 6.32 2.54
CA PHE A 9 -6.28 6.37 2.29
C PHE A 9 -5.66 7.69 2.74
N ASP A 10 -6.30 8.82 2.41
CA ASP A 10 -5.78 10.14 2.78
C ASP A 10 -5.76 10.30 4.30
N ASP A 11 -6.84 9.89 4.98
CA ASP A 11 -6.93 9.90 6.44
C ASP A 11 -5.86 9.02 7.09
N TRP A 12 -5.70 7.80 6.58
CA TRP A 12 -4.68 6.87 7.07
C TRP A 12 -3.26 7.42 6.88
N LEU A 13 -2.96 7.95 5.71
CA LEU A 13 -1.63 8.44 5.37
C LEU A 13 -1.27 9.65 6.24
N LEU A 14 -2.21 10.59 6.42
CA LEU A 14 -2.04 11.75 7.29
C LEU A 14 -1.84 11.33 8.75
N ALA A 15 -2.64 10.40 9.27
CA ALA A 15 -2.47 9.88 10.62
C ALA A 15 -1.12 9.19 10.80
N THR A 16 -0.71 8.38 9.83
CA THR A 16 0.58 7.66 9.85
C THR A 16 1.76 8.64 9.82
N HIS A 17 1.71 9.66 8.96
CA HIS A 17 2.75 10.69 8.89
C HIS A 17 2.79 11.55 10.15
N ALA A 18 1.63 11.92 10.70
CA ALA A 18 1.56 12.68 11.95
C ALA A 18 2.17 11.92 13.15
N GLU A 19 2.01 10.59 13.18
CA GLU A 19 2.57 9.73 14.22
C GLU A 19 4.07 9.45 14.00
N ALA A 20 4.45 9.05 12.78
CA ALA A 20 5.77 8.51 12.48
C ALA A 20 6.75 9.53 11.88
N GLY A 21 6.28 10.69 11.45
CA GLY A 21 7.04 11.62 10.62
C GLY A 21 7.29 11.06 9.21
N PRO A 22 8.33 11.53 8.50
CA PRO A 22 8.72 11.02 7.19
C PRO A 22 9.04 9.52 7.20
N PHE A 23 8.52 8.77 6.22
CA PHE A 23 8.72 7.33 6.14
C PHE A 23 8.75 6.79 4.71
N THR A 24 9.39 5.64 4.53
CA THR A 24 9.33 4.91 3.26
C THR A 24 8.13 3.97 3.25
N MET A 25 7.28 4.13 2.25
CA MET A 25 6.10 3.30 2.02
C MET A 25 6.38 2.31 0.89
N LEU A 26 6.11 1.04 1.14
CA LEU A 26 6.10 -0.04 0.15
C LEU A 26 4.65 -0.27 -0.25
N PHE A 27 4.38 -0.57 -1.52
CA PHE A 27 3.04 -0.91 -1.95
C PHE A 27 3.03 -1.98 -3.02
N VAL A 28 1.94 -2.75 -3.03
CA VAL A 28 1.70 -3.85 -3.96
C VAL A 28 0.34 -3.64 -4.60
N LEU A 29 0.32 -3.50 -5.93
CA LEU A 29 -0.90 -3.54 -6.71
C LEU A 29 -1.39 -4.96 -6.80
N VAL A 30 -2.68 -5.14 -6.56
CA VAL A 30 -3.33 -6.45 -6.59
C VAL A 30 -4.53 -6.45 -7.51
N ARG A 31 -4.82 -7.62 -8.06
CA ARG A 31 -6.12 -7.93 -8.66
C ARG A 31 -6.95 -8.70 -7.63
N ILE A 32 -8.17 -8.24 -7.41
CA ILE A 32 -9.14 -8.98 -6.60
C ILE A 32 -10.03 -9.73 -7.58
N THR A 33 -10.03 -11.04 -7.49
CA THR A 33 -11.00 -11.92 -8.16
C THR A 33 -12.07 -12.34 -7.14
N GLU A 34 -13.04 -13.16 -7.54
CA GLU A 34 -14.13 -13.58 -6.65
C GLU A 34 -13.65 -14.27 -5.36
N THR A 35 -12.51 -14.97 -5.41
CA THR A 35 -12.02 -15.79 -4.29
C THR A 35 -10.55 -15.56 -3.95
N THR A 36 -9.81 -14.80 -4.75
CA THR A 36 -8.36 -14.64 -4.55
C THR A 36 -7.89 -13.22 -4.80
N VAL A 37 -6.84 -12.85 -4.07
CA VAL A 37 -6.09 -11.61 -4.27
C VAL A 37 -4.75 -11.98 -4.91
N GLU A 38 -4.48 -11.44 -6.09
CA GLU A 38 -3.29 -11.73 -6.89
C GLU A 38 -2.35 -10.52 -6.95
N PRO A 39 -1.10 -10.62 -6.45
CA PRO A 39 -0.09 -9.57 -6.61
C PRO A 39 0.30 -9.35 -8.08
N LEU A 40 0.28 -8.10 -8.54
CA LEU A 40 0.57 -7.72 -9.93
C LEU A 40 1.91 -7.01 -10.09
N ARG A 41 2.10 -5.93 -9.32
CA ARG A 41 3.24 -5.02 -9.37
C ARG A 41 3.53 -4.50 -7.98
N SER A 42 4.77 -4.16 -7.71
CA SER A 42 5.16 -3.58 -6.45
C SER A 42 6.15 -2.45 -6.66
N ALA A 43 6.10 -1.46 -5.79
CA ALA A 43 6.99 -0.32 -5.80
C ALA A 43 7.07 0.29 -4.40
N TYR A 44 7.90 1.32 -4.27
CA TYR A 44 8.05 2.07 -3.03
C TYR A 44 8.13 3.55 -3.32
N LEU A 45 7.85 4.37 -2.30
CA LEU A 45 8.04 5.81 -2.35
C LEU A 45 8.40 6.34 -0.96
N HIS A 46 9.00 7.52 -0.93
CA HIS A 46 9.33 8.24 0.30
C HIS A 46 8.24 9.28 0.59
N VAL A 47 7.53 9.10 1.69
CA VAL A 47 6.55 10.06 2.20
C VAL A 47 7.29 11.05 3.09
N VAL A 48 7.53 12.26 2.58
CA VAL A 48 8.26 13.31 3.33
C VAL A 48 7.29 14.34 3.92
N GLY A 49 6.17 14.58 3.26
CA GLY A 49 5.13 15.51 3.69
C GLY A 49 3.73 14.98 3.46
N ASP A 50 2.77 15.89 3.49
CA ASP A 50 1.35 15.63 3.33
C ASP A 50 0.87 15.86 1.88
N GLU A 51 1.77 15.79 0.89
CA GLU A 51 1.44 16.05 -0.51
C GLU A 51 0.83 14.82 -1.21
N THR A 52 1.23 13.63 -0.77
CA THR A 52 0.72 12.37 -1.33
C THR A 52 -0.76 12.22 -0.96
N ARG A 53 -1.60 12.08 -1.99
CA ARG A 53 -3.05 11.84 -1.88
C ARG A 53 -3.47 10.71 -2.78
N TRP A 54 -4.66 10.16 -2.56
CA TRP A 54 -5.17 9.06 -3.37
C TRP A 54 -5.18 9.35 -4.88
N PRO A 55 -5.57 10.54 -5.39
CA PRO A 55 -5.50 10.85 -6.82
C PRO A 55 -4.09 10.71 -7.41
N GLU A 56 -3.06 11.15 -6.68
CA GLU A 56 -1.66 11.03 -7.09
C GLU A 56 -1.23 9.56 -7.14
N MET A 57 -1.64 8.76 -6.15
CA MET A 57 -1.39 7.32 -6.15
C MET A 57 -2.06 6.64 -7.34
N ARG A 58 -3.33 6.97 -7.65
CA ARG A 58 -4.00 6.41 -8.84
C ARG A 58 -3.31 6.80 -10.14
N ALA A 59 -2.82 8.04 -10.25
CA ALA A 59 -2.06 8.48 -11.42
C ALA A 59 -0.75 7.67 -11.57
N LEU A 60 -0.05 7.42 -10.45
CA LEU A 60 1.12 6.55 -10.41
C LEU A 60 0.78 5.11 -10.82
N PHE A 61 -0.33 4.56 -10.31
CA PHE A 61 -0.77 3.19 -10.60
C PHE A 61 -1.22 3.01 -12.04
N ALA A 62 -1.82 4.04 -12.66
CA ALA A 62 -2.17 4.02 -14.07
C ALA A 62 -0.92 3.84 -14.96
N GLY A 63 0.22 4.41 -14.54
CA GLY A 63 1.51 4.22 -15.20
C GLY A 63 2.06 2.78 -15.13
N ALA A 64 1.52 1.92 -14.27
CA ALA A 64 2.00 0.54 -14.12
C ALA A 64 1.55 -0.40 -15.25
N GLY A 65 0.59 0.02 -16.09
CA GLY A 65 0.14 -0.75 -17.26
C GLY A 65 -0.55 -2.08 -16.94
N VAL A 66 -1.11 -2.23 -15.74
CA VAL A 66 -1.82 -3.43 -15.28
C VAL A 66 -3.24 -3.09 -14.83
N ALA A 67 -4.20 -3.98 -15.11
CA ALA A 67 -5.55 -3.86 -14.56
C ALA A 67 -5.54 -4.32 -13.09
N TRP A 68 -5.50 -3.35 -12.17
CA TRP A 68 -5.50 -3.53 -10.72
C TRP A 68 -6.90 -3.24 -10.14
N SER A 69 -7.21 -3.88 -9.00
CA SER A 69 -8.48 -3.72 -8.27
C SER A 69 -8.28 -3.03 -6.92
N GLY A 70 -7.08 -3.15 -6.35
CA GLY A 70 -6.70 -2.50 -5.10
C GLY A 70 -5.19 -2.41 -4.93
N ALA A 71 -4.77 -1.75 -3.85
CA ALA A 71 -3.38 -1.58 -3.48
C ALA A 71 -3.19 -1.81 -1.98
N VAL A 72 -2.16 -2.57 -1.63
CA VAL A 72 -1.80 -2.91 -0.25
C VAL A 72 -0.54 -2.14 0.11
N PHE A 73 -0.55 -1.44 1.24
CA PHE A 73 0.54 -0.59 1.69
C PHE A 73 1.21 -1.14 2.95
N PHE A 74 2.52 -1.01 3.02
CA PHE A 74 3.35 -1.42 4.15
C PHE A 74 4.39 -0.35 4.44
N ARG A 75 4.70 -0.15 5.73
CA ARG A 75 5.88 0.64 6.08
C ARG A 75 7.13 -0.19 5.81
N ALA A 76 8.14 0.42 5.18
CA ALA A 76 9.42 -0.25 4.98
C ALA A 76 10.08 -0.58 6.32
N GLY A 77 9.86 0.22 7.37
CA GLY A 77 10.33 -0.05 8.72
C GLY A 77 9.76 0.91 9.75
N ARG A 78 10.14 0.70 11.01
CA ARG A 78 9.82 1.60 12.13
C ARG A 78 10.74 2.81 12.19
N GLU A 79 11.92 2.74 11.57
CA GLU A 79 12.96 3.78 11.57
C GLU A 79 12.63 5.03 10.74
N GLY A 80 11.51 5.02 10.00
CA GLY A 80 11.11 6.14 9.14
C GLY A 80 11.62 5.96 7.70
N LEU A 81 12.31 6.98 7.17
CA LEU A 81 12.91 6.93 5.85
C LEU A 81 14.06 5.92 5.82
N VAL A 82 14.07 5.09 4.79
CA VAL A 82 15.17 4.17 4.50
C VAL A 82 15.75 4.46 3.13
N GLU A 83 17.04 4.19 2.95
CA GLU A 83 17.72 4.34 1.65
C GLU A 83 17.11 3.43 0.57
N ASP A 84 17.22 3.84 -0.70
CA ASP A 84 16.68 3.11 -1.85
C ASP A 84 17.09 1.65 -1.91
N GLY A 85 18.35 1.34 -1.61
CA GLY A 85 18.85 -0.04 -1.58
C GLY A 85 18.13 -0.89 -0.54
N THR A 86 17.90 -0.32 0.64
CA THR A 86 17.15 -0.95 1.73
C THR A 86 15.68 -1.08 1.37
N ALA A 87 15.06 -0.04 0.79
CA ALA A 87 13.67 -0.09 0.35
C ALA A 87 13.45 -1.22 -0.68
N ARG A 88 14.34 -1.34 -1.67
CA ARG A 88 14.31 -2.38 -2.70
C ARG A 88 14.47 -3.77 -2.10
N ALA A 89 15.44 -3.95 -1.18
CA ALA A 89 15.66 -5.23 -0.52
C ALA A 89 14.43 -5.66 0.31
N ARG A 90 13.82 -4.73 1.04
CA ARG A 90 12.61 -4.99 1.84
C ARG A 90 11.39 -5.26 0.96
N LEU A 91 11.23 -4.54 -0.15
CA LEU A 91 10.18 -4.79 -1.14
C LEU A 91 10.31 -6.18 -1.78
N ALA A 92 11.53 -6.58 -2.15
CA ALA A 92 11.80 -7.92 -2.70
C ALA A 92 11.50 -9.02 -1.68
N ALA A 93 11.88 -8.82 -0.41
CA ALA A 93 11.56 -9.75 0.67
C ALA A 93 10.04 -9.84 0.92
N LEU A 94 9.34 -8.71 0.91
CA LEU A 94 7.88 -8.66 1.03
C LEU A 94 7.20 -9.44 -0.12
N MET A 95 7.63 -9.22 -1.37
CA MET A 95 7.06 -9.92 -2.52
C MET A 95 7.29 -11.43 -2.47
N ARG A 96 8.47 -11.87 -2.03
CA ARG A 96 8.76 -13.30 -1.85
C ARG A 96 7.82 -13.90 -0.79
N LYS A 97 7.70 -13.24 0.36
CA LYS A 97 6.80 -13.68 1.43
C LYS A 97 5.34 -13.72 0.98
N LEU A 98 4.87 -12.71 0.24
CA LEU A 98 3.51 -12.67 -0.31
C LEU A 98 3.24 -13.78 -1.33
N HIS A 99 4.28 -14.23 -2.04
CA HIS A 99 4.19 -15.37 -2.95
C HIS A 99 4.05 -16.69 -2.19
N GLU A 100 4.76 -16.83 -1.06
CA GLU A 100 4.71 -17.99 -0.18
C GLU A 100 3.42 -18.03 0.66
N ASP A 101 3.00 -16.88 1.18
CA ASP A 101 1.86 -16.70 2.05
C ASP A 101 1.10 -15.40 1.73
N ARG A 102 -0.06 -15.57 1.09
CA ARG A 102 -0.93 -14.45 0.70
C ARG A 102 -1.69 -13.84 1.88
N SER A 103 -1.71 -14.49 3.05
CA SER A 103 -2.38 -13.95 4.24
C SER A 103 -1.71 -12.67 4.75
N LEU A 104 -0.43 -12.48 4.45
CA LEU A 104 0.34 -11.27 4.79
C LEU A 104 -0.20 -9.97 4.20
N ILE A 105 -1.10 -10.05 3.20
CA ILE A 105 -1.84 -8.88 2.73
C ILE A 105 -2.63 -8.22 3.87
N ARG A 106 -3.07 -9.02 4.86
CA ARG A 106 -3.83 -8.56 6.03
C ARG A 106 -3.02 -7.74 7.02
N ASP A 107 -1.70 -7.92 7.04
CA ASP A 107 -0.80 -7.11 7.88
C ASP A 107 -0.53 -5.73 7.27
N GLY A 108 -0.96 -5.52 6.03
CA GLY A 108 -0.87 -4.25 5.32
C GLY A 108 -2.18 -3.49 5.33
N GLU A 109 -2.08 -2.23 4.93
CA GLU A 109 -3.22 -1.34 4.79
C GLU A 109 -3.77 -1.47 3.38
N PHE A 110 -4.96 -2.03 3.25
CA PHE A 110 -5.53 -2.39 1.95
C PHE A 110 -6.61 -1.41 1.51
N PHE A 111 -6.51 -0.89 0.29
CA PHE A 111 -7.49 0.03 -0.28
C PHE A 111 -7.96 -0.44 -1.67
N ASN A 112 -9.23 -0.20 -1.97
CA ASN A 112 -9.79 -0.43 -3.31
C ASN A 112 -9.41 0.71 -4.28
N ALA A 113 -9.83 0.62 -5.55
CA ALA A 113 -9.57 1.65 -6.56
C ALA A 113 -10.11 3.06 -6.23
N ASP A 114 -11.12 3.14 -5.36
CA ASP A 114 -11.73 4.40 -4.90
C ASP A 114 -11.03 4.99 -3.66
N GLY A 115 -10.04 4.30 -3.10
CA GLY A 115 -9.30 4.75 -1.92
C GLY A 115 -9.99 4.44 -0.59
N LEU A 116 -11.02 3.59 -0.64
CA LEU A 116 -11.72 3.10 0.54
C LEU A 116 -10.98 1.90 1.12
N ARG A 117 -10.87 1.86 2.45
CA ARG A 117 -10.17 0.78 3.15
C ARG A 117 -10.96 -0.52 3.02
N LEU A 118 -10.30 -1.56 2.52
CA LEU A 118 -10.82 -2.92 2.48
C LEU A 118 -10.35 -3.69 3.71
N ARG A 119 -11.28 -4.40 4.36
CA ARG A 119 -10.96 -5.41 5.37
C ARG A 119 -11.11 -6.78 4.74
N LEU A 120 -10.03 -7.56 4.75
CA LEU A 120 -10.09 -8.97 4.39
C LEU A 120 -10.54 -9.75 5.62
N ASP A 121 -11.85 -9.89 5.79
CA ASP A 121 -12.41 -10.81 6.77
C ASP A 121 -12.13 -12.26 6.34
N GLU A 122 -11.72 -13.08 7.29
CA GLU A 122 -11.49 -14.51 7.08
C GLU A 122 -12.84 -15.20 6.94
N VAL A 123 -13.18 -15.66 5.73
CA VAL A 123 -14.27 -16.63 5.58
C VAL A 123 -13.73 -17.94 6.13
N THR A 124 -13.98 -18.22 7.40
CA THR A 124 -13.72 -19.54 7.97
C THR A 124 -14.56 -20.53 7.18
N PRO A 125 -13.97 -21.46 6.40
CA PRO A 125 -14.76 -22.49 5.76
C PRO A 125 -15.31 -23.38 6.88
N HIS A 126 -16.64 -23.46 6.96
CA HIS A 126 -17.35 -24.40 7.83
C HIS A 126 -17.24 -25.83 7.32
#